data_AF-A0A6M0IJ31-F1
#
_entry.id   AF-A0A6M0IJ31-F1
#
_cell.length_a   1.000
_cell.length_b   1.000
_cell.length_c   1.000
_cell.angle_alpha   90.00
_cell.angle_beta   90.00
_cell.angle_gamma   90.00
#
_symmetry.space_group_name_H-M   'P 1'
#
loop_
_entity.id
_entity.type
_entity.pdbx_description
1 polymer ?
#
loop_
_entity_poly.entity_id
_entity_poly.type
_entity_poly.pdbx_seq_one_letter_code
_entity_poly.pdbx_strand_id
1 'polypeptide(L)'
;MQDQDVYNLRYPIGDFAYGSVFTSEQTKGHVSTIAGMPVKLTELVGTWSDDRLDTPYRPDCWTVRQVVHHVVDSHMNAYVRVKLALTENNPTISPYEEGEWAKLPDYALDITPSLVILKNLHLRWVAVLESLTDDQLKRTYFHPGSQRLFPLSEVIGMYAWHGEHHYQHVYQLAVRNGWL
;
A
#
# COMPACT_ATOMS: atom_id res chain seq x y z
N MET A 1 6.19 7.22 26.13
CA MET A 1 5.49 6.10 25.47
C MET A 1 6.42 4.91 25.58
N GLN A 2 5.94 3.73 25.98
CA GLN A 2 6.82 2.54 26.10
C GLN A 2 7.24 2.07 24.70
N ASP A 3 8.39 1.39 24.57
CA ASP A 3 8.91 0.95 23.25
C ASP A 3 7.90 0.07 22.49
N GLN A 4 7.13 -0.75 23.21
CA GLN A 4 6.08 -1.59 22.63
C GLN A 4 4.90 -0.78 22.09
N ASP A 5 4.53 0.31 22.74
CA ASP A 5 3.44 1.18 22.29
C ASP A 5 3.84 1.88 20.98
N VAL A 6 5.09 2.33 20.88
CA VAL A 6 5.63 2.95 19.65
C VAL A 6 5.66 1.93 18.51
N TYR A 7 6.07 0.68 18.79
CA TYR A 7 6.06 -0.39 17.80
C TYR A 7 4.63 -0.68 17.31
N ASN A 8 3.66 -0.82 18.21
CA ASN A 8 2.28 -1.10 17.85
C ASN A 8 1.63 0.03 17.02
N LEU A 9 2.02 1.29 17.28
CA LEU A 9 1.60 2.42 16.45
C LEU A 9 2.24 2.42 15.05
N ARG A 10 3.46 1.90 14.92
CA ARG A 10 4.20 1.82 13.65
C ARG A 10 3.85 0.57 12.84
N TYR A 11 3.47 -0.52 13.48
CA TYR A 11 3.14 -1.82 12.88
C TYR A 11 1.87 -2.39 13.49
N PRO A 12 0.70 -1.77 13.26
CA PRO A 12 -0.56 -2.14 13.92
C PRO A 12 -1.05 -3.55 13.57
N ILE A 13 -0.52 -4.15 12.50
CA ILE A 13 -0.81 -5.53 12.06
C ILE A 13 0.44 -6.42 12.02
N GLY A 14 1.54 -6.00 12.68
CA GLY A 14 2.84 -6.65 12.61
C GLY A 14 3.55 -6.47 11.26
N ASP A 15 4.73 -7.07 11.15
CA ASP A 15 5.59 -7.02 9.96
C ASP A 15 5.10 -7.94 8.85
N PHE A 16 5.42 -7.57 7.60
CA PHE A 16 5.29 -8.48 6.47
C PHE A 16 6.38 -9.56 6.50
N ALA A 17 5.98 -10.82 6.36
CA ALA A 17 6.89 -11.95 6.29
C ALA A 17 7.52 -12.09 4.88
N TYR A 18 8.57 -11.32 4.62
CA TYR A 18 9.33 -11.41 3.37
C TYR A 18 9.94 -12.80 3.12
N GLY A 19 10.01 -13.19 1.86
CA GLY A 19 10.48 -14.51 1.42
C GLY A 19 9.42 -15.61 1.53
N SER A 20 8.20 -15.27 1.95
CA SER A 20 7.09 -16.22 2.00
C SER A 20 6.69 -16.70 0.60
N VAL A 21 6.40 -17.99 0.51
CA VAL A 21 5.84 -18.60 -0.70
C VAL A 21 4.33 -18.70 -0.53
N PHE A 22 3.58 -18.02 -1.39
CA PHE A 22 2.13 -18.04 -1.38
C PHE A 22 1.59 -19.02 -2.41
N THR A 23 0.59 -19.83 -2.02
CA THR A 23 -0.17 -20.65 -2.96
C THR A 23 -1.03 -19.78 -3.87
N SER A 24 -1.53 -20.32 -4.97
CA SER A 24 -2.45 -19.62 -5.85
C SER A 24 -3.75 -19.22 -5.12
N GLU A 25 -4.20 -20.00 -4.15
CA GLU A 25 -5.37 -19.67 -3.32
C GLU A 25 -5.08 -18.50 -2.37
N GLN A 26 -3.93 -18.52 -1.67
CA GLN A 26 -3.51 -17.39 -0.82
C GLN A 26 -3.33 -16.12 -1.65
N THR A 27 -2.73 -16.24 -2.84
CA THR A 27 -2.56 -15.13 -3.78
C THR A 27 -3.91 -14.55 -4.21
N LYS A 28 -4.91 -15.38 -4.52
CA LYS A 28 -6.28 -14.90 -4.81
C LYS A 28 -6.88 -14.12 -3.65
N GLY A 29 -6.70 -14.61 -2.42
CA GLY A 29 -7.11 -13.88 -1.20
C GLY A 29 -6.45 -12.49 -1.11
N HIS A 30 -5.15 -12.41 -1.36
CA HIS A 30 -4.43 -11.13 -1.41
C HIS A 30 -4.94 -10.20 -2.52
N VAL A 31 -5.26 -10.72 -3.70
CA VAL A 31 -5.88 -9.94 -4.77
C VAL A 31 -7.25 -9.38 -4.33
N SER A 32 -8.06 -10.17 -3.63
CA SER A 32 -9.34 -9.69 -3.07
C SER A 32 -9.13 -8.58 -2.02
N THR A 33 -8.10 -8.69 -1.17
CA THR A 33 -7.73 -7.63 -0.22
C THR A 33 -7.36 -6.34 -0.96
N ILE A 34 -6.53 -6.43 -2.01
CA ILE A 34 -6.18 -5.27 -2.85
C ILE A 34 -7.44 -4.68 -3.49
N ALA A 35 -8.34 -5.51 -4.02
CA ALA A 35 -9.56 -5.05 -4.69
C ALA A 35 -10.50 -4.26 -3.75
N GLY A 36 -10.65 -4.69 -2.49
CA GLY A 36 -11.52 -4.03 -1.52
C GLY A 36 -10.94 -2.76 -0.89
N MET A 37 -9.61 -2.60 -0.92
CA MET A 37 -8.90 -1.53 -0.22
C MET A 37 -9.39 -0.10 -0.56
N PRO A 38 -9.62 0.29 -1.84
CA PRO A 38 -10.02 1.66 -2.17
C PRO A 38 -11.37 2.05 -1.57
N VAL A 39 -12.34 1.12 -1.58
CA VAL A 39 -13.67 1.34 -0.99
C VAL A 39 -13.53 1.50 0.52
N LYS A 40 -12.83 0.56 1.16
CA LYS A 40 -12.59 0.56 2.61
C LYS A 40 -11.93 1.85 3.10
N LEU A 41 -10.92 2.35 2.38
CA LEU A 41 -10.25 3.61 2.72
C LEU A 41 -11.18 4.80 2.49
N THR A 42 -11.91 4.84 1.37
CA THR A 42 -12.85 5.93 1.06
C THR A 42 -13.95 6.05 2.12
N GLU A 43 -14.51 4.92 2.57
CA GLU A 43 -15.51 4.90 3.63
C GLU A 43 -14.97 5.40 4.98
N LEU A 44 -13.69 5.13 5.26
CA LEU A 44 -13.06 5.57 6.50
C LEU A 44 -12.81 7.09 6.51
N VAL A 45 -12.23 7.66 5.45
CA VAL A 45 -11.72 9.05 5.47
C VAL A 45 -12.48 10.03 4.59
N GLY A 46 -13.36 9.57 3.69
CA GLY A 46 -13.94 10.39 2.62
C GLY A 46 -14.84 11.54 3.08
N THR A 47 -15.23 11.56 4.36
CA THR A 47 -16.03 12.62 4.98
C THR A 47 -15.30 13.35 6.11
N TRP A 48 -14.01 13.07 6.30
CA TRP A 48 -13.23 13.71 7.34
C TRP A 48 -12.92 15.17 6.98
N SER A 49 -12.95 16.02 7.99
CA SER A 49 -12.55 17.41 7.91
C SER A 49 -11.02 17.55 7.89
N ASP A 50 -10.52 18.70 7.43
CA ASP A 50 -9.09 18.98 7.31
C ASP A 50 -8.34 18.80 8.64
N ASP A 51 -8.94 19.15 9.79
CA ASP A 51 -8.31 18.95 11.10
C ASP A 51 -8.04 17.45 11.40
N ARG A 52 -8.93 16.55 10.98
CA ARG A 52 -8.70 15.11 11.10
C ARG A 52 -7.69 14.61 10.07
N LEU A 53 -7.78 15.10 8.84
CA LEU A 53 -6.87 14.72 7.75
C LEU A 53 -5.42 15.16 8.03
N ASP A 54 -5.24 16.30 8.69
CA ASP A 54 -3.94 16.87 9.03
C ASP A 54 -3.42 16.41 10.40
N THR A 55 -4.12 15.47 11.04
CA THR A 55 -3.65 14.85 12.29
C THR A 55 -2.61 13.75 12.00
N PRO A 56 -1.42 13.77 12.64
CA PRO A 56 -0.45 12.68 12.57
C PRO A 56 -1.00 11.37 13.14
N TYR A 57 -0.83 10.25 12.44
CA TYR A 57 -1.32 8.96 12.94
C TYR A 57 -0.53 8.43 14.15
N ARG A 58 0.69 8.94 14.35
CA ARG A 58 1.54 8.76 15.53
C ARG A 58 2.44 10.01 15.70
N PRO A 59 3.05 10.24 16.88
CA PRO A 59 3.95 11.38 17.08
C PRO A 59 5.07 11.44 16.03
N ASP A 60 5.36 12.65 15.55
CA ASP A 60 6.43 12.99 14.60
C ASP A 60 6.42 12.14 13.32
N CYS A 61 5.23 11.87 12.78
CA CYS A 61 5.05 11.07 11.56
C CYS A 61 4.03 11.71 10.61
N TRP A 62 3.72 11.00 9.52
CA TRP A 62 2.80 11.46 8.49
C TRP A 62 1.39 11.72 9.04
N THR A 63 0.75 12.73 8.47
CA THR A 63 -0.68 12.97 8.63
C THR A 63 -1.50 11.93 7.88
N VAL A 64 -2.80 11.83 8.18
CA VAL A 64 -3.73 10.97 7.44
C VAL A 64 -3.74 11.34 5.96
N ARG A 65 -3.75 12.64 5.62
CA ARG A 65 -3.65 13.16 4.25
C ARG A 65 -2.43 12.60 3.53
N GLN A 66 -1.25 12.70 4.15
CA GLN A 66 -0.01 12.19 3.59
C GLN A 66 -0.04 10.66 3.41
N VAL A 67 -0.64 9.92 4.36
CA VAL A 67 -0.81 8.47 4.22
C VAL A 67 -1.70 8.12 3.03
N VAL A 68 -2.80 8.85 2.79
CA VAL A 68 -3.69 8.60 1.64
C VAL A 68 -2.95 8.83 0.33
N HIS A 69 -2.22 9.93 0.18
CA HIS A 69 -1.41 10.22 -1.01
C HIS A 69 -0.32 9.16 -1.22
N HIS A 70 0.40 8.79 -0.16
CA HIS A 70 1.44 7.75 -0.20
C HIS A 70 0.92 6.40 -0.68
N VAL A 71 -0.25 5.96 -0.21
CA VAL A 71 -0.84 4.69 -0.67
C VAL A 71 -1.01 4.69 -2.19
N VAL A 72 -1.46 5.80 -2.77
CA VAL A 72 -1.64 5.93 -4.22
C VAL A 72 -0.31 5.83 -4.95
N ASP A 73 0.71 6.58 -4.52
CA ASP A 73 2.03 6.60 -5.16
C ASP A 73 2.70 5.23 -5.09
N SER A 74 2.64 4.59 -3.91
CA SER A 74 3.19 3.26 -3.67
C SER A 74 2.51 2.21 -4.55
N HIS A 75 1.19 2.23 -4.64
CA HIS A 75 0.44 1.26 -5.43
C HIS A 75 0.55 1.53 -6.94
N MET A 76 0.78 2.79 -7.36
CA MET A 76 1.04 3.12 -8.75
C MET A 76 2.41 2.58 -9.19
N ASN A 77 3.44 2.76 -8.36
CA ASN A 77 4.74 2.14 -8.56
C ASN A 77 4.62 0.61 -8.61
N ALA A 78 3.84 0.00 -7.72
CA ALA A 78 3.57 -1.44 -7.71
C ALA A 78 2.99 -1.93 -9.04
N TYR A 79 1.94 -1.27 -9.52
CA TYR A 79 1.28 -1.59 -10.77
C TYR A 79 2.24 -1.54 -11.96
N VAL A 80 3.09 -0.52 -12.04
CA VAL A 80 4.14 -0.43 -13.07
C VAL A 80 5.13 -1.58 -12.96
N ARG A 81 5.65 -1.85 -11.75
CA ARG A 81 6.63 -2.93 -11.49
C ARG A 81 6.07 -4.30 -11.86
N VAL A 82 4.80 -4.57 -11.54
CA VAL A 82 4.11 -5.81 -11.94
C VAL A 82 4.08 -5.94 -13.46
N LYS A 83 3.73 -4.87 -14.18
CA LYS A 83 3.73 -4.91 -15.65
C LYS A 83 5.11 -5.16 -16.24
N LEU A 84 6.14 -4.47 -15.75
CA LEU A 84 7.53 -4.71 -16.17
C LEU A 84 7.92 -6.17 -15.95
N ALA A 85 7.67 -6.72 -14.77
CA ALA A 85 7.99 -8.12 -14.46
C ALA A 85 7.25 -9.11 -15.39
N LEU A 86 6.02 -8.80 -15.80
CA LEU A 86 5.25 -9.64 -16.73
C LEU A 86 5.75 -9.56 -18.17
N THR A 87 6.34 -8.45 -18.59
CA THR A 87 6.72 -8.21 -19.99
C THR A 87 8.23 -8.27 -20.25
N GLU A 88 9.05 -8.24 -19.21
CA GLU A 88 10.52 -8.24 -19.30
C GLU A 88 11.13 -9.39 -18.50
N ASN A 89 12.33 -9.81 -18.88
CA ASN A 89 13.05 -10.87 -18.19
C ASN A 89 13.78 -10.31 -16.96
N ASN A 90 13.15 -10.43 -15.80
CA ASN A 90 13.69 -10.01 -14.50
C ASN A 90 14.24 -8.57 -14.49
N PRO A 91 13.37 -7.57 -14.77
CA PRO A 91 13.81 -6.18 -14.88
C PRO A 91 14.33 -5.67 -13.54
N THR A 92 15.31 -4.76 -13.59
CA THR A 92 15.68 -3.94 -12.43
C THR A 92 14.69 -2.79 -12.31
N ILE A 93 13.97 -2.70 -11.19
CA ILE A 93 12.99 -1.63 -10.97
C ILE A 93 13.65 -0.39 -10.37
N SER A 94 12.99 0.76 -10.51
CA SER A 94 13.40 2.00 -9.85
C SER A 94 12.84 2.07 -8.42
N PRO A 95 13.70 2.21 -7.40
CA PRO A 95 13.29 2.69 -6.08
C PRO A 95 12.84 4.15 -6.17
N TYR A 96 12.17 4.62 -5.12
CA TYR A 96 11.85 6.03 -4.94
C TYR A 96 11.92 6.37 -3.45
N GLU A 97 12.26 7.62 -3.15
CA GLU A 97 12.39 8.10 -1.77
C GLU A 97 11.02 8.56 -1.26
N GLU A 98 10.23 7.63 -0.72
CA GLU A 98 8.86 7.86 -0.21
C GLU A 98 8.76 9.09 0.71
N GLY A 99 9.75 9.28 1.59
CA GLY A 99 9.81 10.42 2.49
C GLY A 99 10.06 11.77 1.81
N GLU A 100 10.75 11.77 0.66
CA GLU A 100 10.94 12.99 -0.14
C GLU A 100 9.71 13.29 -1.01
N TRP A 101 9.03 12.26 -1.51
CA TRP A 101 7.77 12.42 -2.23
C TRP A 101 6.70 13.05 -1.33
N ALA A 102 6.62 12.62 -0.07
CA ALA A 102 5.67 13.15 0.90
C ALA A 102 5.88 14.63 1.30
N LYS A 103 6.96 15.26 0.82
CA LYS A 103 7.26 16.69 1.00
C LYS A 103 6.89 17.53 -0.22
N LEU A 104 6.48 16.90 -1.33
CA LEU A 104 6.11 17.61 -2.54
C LEU A 104 4.76 18.34 -2.37
N PRO A 105 4.52 19.43 -3.14
CA PRO A 105 3.35 20.29 -2.91
C PRO A 105 2.00 19.60 -3.09
N ASP A 106 1.92 18.53 -3.88
CA ASP A 106 0.70 17.77 -4.13
C ASP A 106 0.21 17.01 -2.89
N TYR A 107 1.08 16.72 -1.93
CA TYR A 107 0.70 16.10 -0.64
C TYR A 107 -0.10 17.04 0.27
N ALA A 108 -0.26 18.32 -0.10
CA ALA A 108 -1.15 19.28 0.58
C ALA A 108 -2.54 19.38 -0.08
N LEU A 109 -2.79 18.66 -1.19
CA LEU A 109 -4.07 18.68 -1.86
C LEU A 109 -5.17 18.00 -1.03
N ASP A 110 -6.42 18.22 -1.42
CA ASP A 110 -7.52 17.39 -0.95
C ASP A 110 -7.27 15.91 -1.27
N ILE A 111 -7.81 14.99 -0.45
CA ILE A 111 -7.60 13.55 -0.63
C ILE A 111 -8.46 12.95 -1.76
N THR A 112 -9.50 13.65 -2.22
CA THR A 112 -10.44 13.13 -3.24
C THR A 112 -9.76 12.68 -4.54
N PRO A 113 -8.84 13.45 -5.15
CA PRO A 113 -8.12 13.00 -6.34
C PRO A 113 -7.37 11.69 -6.11
N SER A 114 -6.74 11.53 -4.94
CA SER A 114 -6.02 10.30 -4.57
C SER A 114 -6.97 9.11 -4.43
N LEU A 115 -8.11 9.27 -3.76
CA LEU A 115 -9.10 8.19 -3.64
C LEU A 115 -9.67 7.77 -5.02
N VAL A 116 -9.92 8.74 -5.91
CA VAL A 116 -10.36 8.48 -7.29
C VAL A 116 -9.28 7.76 -8.10
N ILE A 117 -8.02 8.19 -8.01
CA ILE A 117 -6.90 7.51 -8.67
C ILE A 117 -6.77 6.10 -8.13
N LEU A 118 -6.79 5.90 -6.81
CA LEU A 118 -6.64 4.58 -6.17
C LEU A 118 -7.70 3.60 -6.66
N LYS A 119 -8.97 4.04 -6.69
CA LYS A 119 -10.09 3.23 -7.19
C LYS A 119 -9.87 2.77 -8.63
N ASN A 120 -9.51 3.70 -9.52
CA ASN A 120 -9.33 3.39 -10.94
C ASN A 120 -8.03 2.60 -11.21
N LEU A 121 -6.98 2.88 -10.45
CA LEU A 121 -5.73 2.13 -10.47
C LEU A 121 -5.96 0.67 -10.08
N HIS A 122 -6.63 0.44 -8.94
CA HIS A 122 -6.92 -0.91 -8.46
C HIS A 122 -7.85 -1.67 -9.40
N LEU A 123 -8.83 -1.01 -10.01
CA LEU A 123 -9.67 -1.63 -11.05
C LEU A 123 -8.81 -2.23 -12.17
N ARG A 124 -7.82 -1.47 -12.67
CA ARG A 124 -6.92 -1.94 -13.73
C ARG A 124 -5.92 -2.97 -13.24
N TRP A 125 -5.39 -2.77 -12.03
CA TRP A 125 -4.37 -3.64 -11.48
C TRP A 125 -4.94 -5.01 -11.14
N VAL A 126 -6.09 -5.07 -10.46
CA VAL A 126 -6.79 -6.32 -10.13
C VAL A 126 -7.14 -7.11 -11.38
N ALA A 127 -7.61 -6.46 -12.47
CA ALA A 127 -7.87 -7.15 -13.73
C ALA A 127 -6.63 -7.86 -14.30
N VAL A 128 -5.42 -7.30 -14.08
CA VAL A 128 -4.16 -8.00 -14.43
C VAL A 128 -3.91 -9.15 -13.45
N LEU A 129 -3.98 -8.88 -12.14
CA LEU A 129 -3.64 -9.85 -11.10
C LEU A 129 -4.54 -11.10 -11.11
N GLU A 130 -5.84 -10.94 -11.37
CA GLU A 130 -6.81 -12.04 -11.45
C GLU A 130 -6.57 -12.96 -12.65
N SER A 131 -5.90 -12.45 -13.69
CA SER A 131 -5.61 -13.20 -14.92
C SER A 131 -4.31 -14.00 -14.88
N LEU A 132 -3.50 -13.85 -13.82
CA LEU A 132 -2.17 -14.45 -13.77
C LEU A 132 -2.23 -15.96 -13.61
N THR A 133 -1.48 -16.64 -14.46
CA THR A 133 -1.20 -18.08 -14.34
C THR A 133 -0.18 -18.36 -13.23
N ASP A 134 -0.12 -19.61 -12.76
CA ASP A 134 0.87 -20.04 -11.75
C ASP A 134 2.32 -19.76 -12.19
N ASP A 135 2.62 -19.84 -13.49
CA ASP A 135 3.96 -19.53 -14.00
C ASP A 135 4.23 -18.03 -14.08
N GLN A 136 3.21 -17.21 -14.38
CA GLN A 136 3.35 -15.76 -14.30
C GLN A 136 3.53 -15.27 -12.86
N LEU A 137 2.91 -15.92 -11.87
CA LEU A 137 3.09 -15.61 -10.45
C LEU A 137 4.54 -15.85 -9.97
N LYS A 138 5.29 -16.72 -10.65
CA LYS A 138 6.72 -16.98 -10.37
C LYS A 138 7.66 -15.98 -11.06
N ARG A 139 7.16 -15.14 -11.98
CA ARG A 139 7.99 -14.10 -12.60
C ARG A 139 8.46 -13.12 -11.54
N THR A 140 9.61 -12.50 -11.81
CA THR A 140 10.32 -11.68 -10.84
C THR A 140 10.68 -10.33 -11.39
N TYR A 141 10.94 -9.39 -10.48
CA TYR A 141 11.80 -8.23 -10.74
C TYR A 141 12.94 -8.19 -9.72
N PHE A 142 14.03 -7.50 -10.05
CA PHE A 142 15.13 -7.20 -9.14
C PHE A 142 14.93 -5.81 -8.52
N HIS A 143 14.98 -5.74 -7.19
CA HIS A 143 14.94 -4.48 -6.45
C HIS A 143 16.37 -4.06 -6.03
N PRO A 144 16.95 -2.99 -6.59
CA PRO A 144 18.33 -2.62 -6.31
C PRO A 144 18.54 -2.11 -4.88
N GLY A 145 17.53 -1.52 -4.24
CA GLY A 145 17.64 -1.11 -2.82
C GLY A 145 17.81 -2.27 -1.83
N SER A 146 17.06 -3.37 -2.00
CA SER A 146 17.13 -4.56 -1.13
C SER A 146 18.04 -5.66 -1.69
N GLN A 147 18.62 -5.46 -2.88
CA GLN A 147 19.50 -6.42 -3.56
C GLN A 147 18.86 -7.82 -3.70
N ARG A 148 17.55 -7.86 -4.00
CA ARG A 148 16.77 -9.12 -4.02
C ARG A 148 15.84 -9.21 -5.21
N LEU A 149 15.57 -10.45 -5.62
CA LEU A 149 14.49 -10.80 -6.53
C LEU A 149 13.16 -10.92 -5.78
N PHE A 150 12.10 -10.39 -6.36
CA PHE A 150 10.75 -10.44 -5.81
C PHE A 150 9.83 -11.20 -6.77
N PRO A 151 9.39 -12.42 -6.43
CA PRO A 151 8.33 -13.12 -7.14
C PRO A 151 7.03 -12.34 -7.10
N LEU A 152 6.25 -12.33 -8.19
CA LEU A 152 4.99 -11.62 -8.25
C LEU A 152 3.98 -12.07 -7.19
N SER A 153 3.95 -13.36 -6.82
CA SER A 153 3.11 -13.84 -5.70
C SER A 153 3.46 -13.16 -4.37
N GLU A 154 4.74 -12.98 -4.07
CA GLU A 154 5.19 -12.25 -2.87
C GLU A 154 4.80 -10.78 -2.93
N VAL A 155 4.98 -10.14 -4.10
CA VAL A 155 4.63 -8.73 -4.32
C VAL A 155 3.14 -8.49 -4.08
N ILE A 156 2.27 -9.39 -4.56
CA ILE A 156 0.83 -9.29 -4.33
C ILE A 156 0.51 -9.39 -2.82
N GLY A 157 1.12 -10.34 -2.11
CA GLY A 157 0.98 -10.45 -0.66
C GLY A 157 1.47 -9.21 0.09
N MET A 158 2.62 -8.66 -0.33
CA MET A 158 3.22 -7.47 0.26
C MET A 158 2.31 -6.25 0.10
N TYR A 159 1.71 -6.05 -1.08
CA TYR A 159 0.82 -4.91 -1.31
C TYR A 159 -0.58 -5.07 -0.70
N ALA A 160 -1.05 -6.32 -0.51
CA ALA A 160 -2.22 -6.58 0.33
C ALA A 160 -1.95 -6.19 1.79
N TRP A 161 -0.80 -6.58 2.34
CA TRP A 161 -0.37 -6.16 3.67
C TRP A 161 -0.17 -4.65 3.76
N HIS A 162 0.50 -4.02 2.79
CA HIS A 162 0.80 -2.58 2.79
C HIS A 162 -0.48 -1.73 2.80
N GLY A 163 -1.46 -2.09 1.96
CA GLY A 163 -2.76 -1.41 1.95
C GLY A 163 -3.50 -1.52 3.28
N GLU A 164 -3.54 -2.71 3.87
CA GLU A 164 -4.17 -2.93 5.18
C GLU A 164 -3.39 -2.25 6.31
N HIS A 165 -2.06 -2.27 6.26
CA HIS A 165 -1.17 -1.64 7.23
C HIS A 165 -1.43 -0.14 7.33
N HIS A 166 -1.48 0.57 6.19
CA HIS A 166 -1.77 2.00 6.17
C HIS A 166 -3.23 2.31 6.50
N TYR A 167 -4.17 1.45 6.10
CA TYR A 167 -5.55 1.57 6.57
C TYR A 167 -5.61 1.51 8.11
N GLN A 168 -4.91 0.57 8.73
CA GLN A 168 -4.92 0.40 10.19
C GLN A 168 -4.23 1.54 10.93
N HIS A 169 -3.22 2.20 10.35
CA HIS A 169 -2.70 3.45 10.92
C HIS A 169 -3.79 4.50 11.12
N VAL A 170 -4.63 4.69 10.10
CA VAL A 170 -5.72 5.68 10.10
C VAL A 170 -6.89 5.21 10.95
N TYR A 171 -7.29 3.94 10.84
CA TYR A 171 -8.39 3.37 11.61
C TYR A 171 -8.11 3.41 13.11
N GLN A 172 -6.92 2.99 13.54
CA GLN A 172 -6.56 3.00 14.96
C GLN A 172 -6.43 4.43 15.50
N LEU A 173 -6.01 5.40 14.67
CA LEU A 173 -6.08 6.82 15.03
C LEU A 173 -7.52 7.25 15.30
N ALA A 174 -8.46 6.89 14.41
CA ALA A 174 -9.88 7.21 14.56
C ALA A 174 -10.46 6.61 15.85
N VAL A 175 -10.14 5.35 16.15
CA VAL A 175 -10.55 4.67 17.40
C VAL A 175 -10.06 5.44 18.62
N ARG A 176 -8.77 5.78 18.68
CA ARG A 176 -8.17 6.47 19.84
C ARG A 176 -8.74 7.88 20.08
N ASN A 177 -9.25 8.52 19.04
CA ASN A 177 -9.83 9.87 19.11
C ASN A 177 -11.37 9.87 19.12
N GLY A 178 -12.04 8.70 19.10
CA GLY A 178 -13.51 8.62 19.14
C GLY A 178 -14.19 9.17 17.88
N TRP A 179 -13.62 8.92 16.70
CA TRP A 179 -14.11 9.45 15.41
C TRP A 179 -15.01 8.49 14.63
N LEU A 180 -15.19 7.27 15.12
CA LEU A 180 -16.01 6.20 14.52
C LEU A 180 -17.37 6.08 15.20
#